data_AF-A0A3C1KLU2-F1
#
_entry.id   AF-A0A3C1KLU2-F1
#
_cell.length_a   1.000
_cell.length_b   1.000
_cell.length_c   1.000
_cell.angle_alpha   90.00
_cell.angle_beta   90.00
_cell.angle_gamma   90.00
#
_symmetry.space_group_name_H-M   'P 1'
#
loop_
_entity.id
_entity.type
_entity.pdbx_description
1 polymer ?
#
loop_
_entity_poly.entity_id
_entity_poly.type
_entity_poly.pdbx_seq_one_letter_code
_entity_poly.pdbx_strand_id
1 'polypeptide(L)'
;PQGTLFGKNTVAGAISMVTKKPTQERELLVTGEMGNYDSYRVSAIANLPLGENAAARFSVVDHNRDGFITNVTTGTQHNERDGTAVRGQFAFGGEHYDVNIAGDYLESDRVSSWGVAISDWSGSVPNTVSPNDFRI
;
A
#
# COMPACT_ATOMS: atom_id res chain seq x y z
N PRO A 1 -3.96 18.77 -28.45
CA PRO A 1 -5.18 18.01 -28.07
C PRO A 1 -4.81 16.69 -27.36
N GLN A 2 -4.64 16.76 -26.04
CA GLN A 2 -4.21 15.68 -25.13
C GLN A 2 -5.28 15.55 -24.02
N GLY A 3 -6.44 14.98 -24.36
CA GLY A 3 -7.65 15.07 -23.51
C GLY A 3 -8.45 13.78 -23.40
N THR A 4 -7.88 12.62 -23.75
CA THR A 4 -8.62 11.35 -23.83
C THR A 4 -8.15 10.27 -22.86
N LEU A 5 -7.00 10.45 -22.19
CA LEU A 5 -6.45 9.42 -21.30
C LEU A 5 -6.74 9.62 -19.81
N PHE A 6 -7.15 10.82 -19.38
CA PHE A 6 -7.26 11.14 -17.95
C PHE A 6 -8.64 11.62 -17.47
N GLY A 7 -9.64 11.75 -18.36
CA GLY A 7 -10.99 12.14 -17.97
C GLY A 7 -11.09 13.57 -17.38
N LYS A 8 -12.28 14.12 -17.34
CA LYS A 8 -12.53 15.54 -17.02
C LYS A 8 -12.60 15.85 -15.50
N ASN A 9 -11.92 15.06 -14.64
CA ASN A 9 -12.09 15.13 -13.18
C ASN A 9 -10.80 15.21 -12.34
N THR A 10 -9.62 15.47 -12.94
CA THR A 10 -8.37 15.67 -12.20
C THR A 10 -7.89 17.12 -12.35
N VAL A 11 -8.45 18.02 -11.56
CA VAL A 11 -8.01 19.44 -11.49
C VAL A 11 -6.56 19.56 -10.96
N ALA A 12 -6.05 18.53 -10.27
CA ALA A 12 -4.73 18.54 -9.61
C ALA A 12 -3.62 17.74 -10.32
N GLY A 13 -3.87 17.21 -11.53
CA GLY A 13 -2.90 16.38 -12.26
C GLY A 13 -3.07 14.87 -12.04
N ALA A 14 -2.32 14.06 -12.80
CA ALA A 14 -2.38 12.60 -12.77
C ALA A 14 -1.10 12.02 -12.17
N ILE A 15 -1.25 11.13 -11.19
CA ILE A 15 -0.15 10.31 -10.65
C ILE A 15 -0.16 8.99 -11.42
N SER A 16 0.92 8.68 -12.14
CA SER A 16 1.08 7.40 -12.84
C SER A 16 2.01 6.50 -12.04
N MET A 17 1.46 5.42 -11.48
CA MET A 17 2.23 4.36 -10.83
C MET A 17 2.42 3.22 -11.82
N VAL A 18 3.65 3.04 -12.31
CA VAL A 18 4.01 1.94 -13.22
C VAL A 18 4.74 0.86 -12.44
N THR A 19 4.16 -0.34 -12.38
CA THR A 19 4.77 -1.49 -11.69
C THR A 19 5.71 -2.24 -12.63
N LYS A 20 6.86 -2.69 -12.11
CA LYS A 20 7.84 -3.51 -12.85
C LYS A 20 7.20 -4.85 -13.23
N LYS A 21 7.12 -5.15 -14.53
CA LYS A 21 6.61 -6.43 -15.04
C LYS A 21 7.56 -7.59 -14.69
N PRO A 22 7.08 -8.84 -14.62
CA PRO A 22 7.96 -10.00 -14.56
C PRO A 22 8.95 -10.03 -15.74
N THR A 23 10.22 -10.36 -15.47
CA THR A 23 11.28 -10.46 -16.49
C THR A 23 11.84 -11.88 -16.57
N GLN A 24 12.65 -12.17 -17.59
CA GLN A 24 13.31 -13.47 -17.72
C GLN A 24 14.60 -13.63 -16.89
N GLU A 25 14.93 -12.63 -16.08
CA GLU A 25 16.08 -12.67 -15.20
C GLU A 25 15.67 -13.10 -13.80
N ARG A 26 16.40 -14.03 -13.19
CA ARG A 26 16.20 -14.37 -11.79
C ARG A 26 16.69 -13.22 -10.92
N GLU A 27 15.78 -12.64 -10.14
CA GLU A 27 16.07 -11.53 -9.23
C GLU A 27 15.49 -11.88 -7.85
N LEU A 28 16.27 -11.70 -6.80
CA LEU A 28 15.80 -11.74 -5.43
C LEU A 28 16.38 -10.53 -4.70
N LEU A 29 15.51 -9.69 -4.17
CA LEU A 29 15.87 -8.52 -3.39
C LEU A 29 15.14 -8.60 -2.05
N VAL A 30 15.91 -8.49 -0.96
CA VAL A 30 15.37 -8.35 0.39
C VAL A 30 15.94 -7.07 0.97
N THR A 31 15.09 -6.22 1.50
CA THR A 31 15.47 -4.95 2.13
C THR A 31 14.86 -4.89 3.51
N GLY A 32 15.70 -4.68 4.51
CA GLY A 32 15.30 -4.41 5.88
C GLY A 32 15.73 -3.00 6.27
N GLU A 33 14.84 -2.26 6.91
CA GLU A 33 15.07 -0.92 7.44
C GLU A 33 14.63 -0.89 8.90
N MET A 34 15.38 -0.19 9.74
CA MET A 34 15.05 0.04 11.14
C MET A 34 15.28 1.52 11.46
N GLY A 35 14.48 2.09 12.36
CA GLY A 35 14.54 3.51 12.68
C GLY A 35 13.95 3.88 14.05
N ASN A 36 13.77 5.17 14.28
CA ASN A 36 13.21 5.70 15.54
C ASN A 36 11.74 5.30 15.73
N TYR A 37 11.27 5.29 16.98
CA TYR A 37 9.91 4.89 17.38
C TYR A 37 9.61 3.43 17.01
N ASP A 38 10.56 2.54 17.32
CA ASP A 38 10.53 1.10 17.01
C ASP A 38 10.12 0.78 15.56
N SER A 39 10.44 1.70 14.64
CA SER A 39 10.08 1.55 13.24
C SER A 39 10.88 0.43 12.61
N TYR A 40 10.19 -0.47 11.93
CA TYR A 40 10.80 -1.41 11.02
C TYR A 40 10.05 -1.44 9.69
N ARG A 41 10.78 -1.78 8.63
CA ARG A 41 10.22 -2.11 7.33
C ARG A 41 10.99 -3.27 6.75
N VAL A 42 10.26 -4.28 6.30
CA VAL A 42 10.83 -5.41 5.58
C VAL A 42 10.13 -5.51 4.24
N SER A 43 10.92 -5.59 3.18
CA SER A 43 10.39 -5.87 1.85
C SER A 43 11.17 -6.99 1.21
N ALA A 44 10.46 -7.83 0.46
CA ALA A 44 11.04 -8.90 -0.31
C ALA A 44 10.41 -8.91 -1.69
N ILE A 45 11.24 -9.03 -2.71
CA ILE A 45 10.81 -9.09 -4.11
C ILE A 45 11.56 -10.24 -4.78
N ALA A 46 10.80 -11.11 -5.42
CA ALA A 46 11.32 -12.23 -6.18
C ALA A 46 10.80 -12.16 -7.61
N ASN A 47 11.70 -12.37 -8.58
CA ASN A 47 11.38 -12.53 -9.99
C ASN A 47 11.93 -13.87 -10.48
N LEU A 48 11.06 -14.65 -11.11
CA LEU A 48 11.35 -16.02 -11.52
C LEU A 48 10.94 -16.22 -12.98
N PRO A 49 11.87 -16.57 -13.88
CA PRO A 49 11.54 -17.06 -15.20
C PRO A 49 10.94 -18.47 -15.07
N LEU A 50 9.80 -18.67 -15.71
CA LEU A 50 9.00 -19.90 -15.75
C LEU A 50 9.02 -20.50 -17.16
N GLY A 51 10.23 -20.68 -17.71
CA GLY A 51 10.47 -21.16 -19.06
C GLY A 51 10.96 -20.05 -20.00
N GLU A 52 10.91 -20.30 -21.31
CA GLU A 52 11.43 -19.36 -22.32
C GLU A 52 10.49 -18.18 -22.57
N ASN A 53 9.20 -18.34 -22.28
CA ASN A 53 8.17 -17.35 -22.61
C ASN A 53 7.24 -16.96 -21.45
N ALA A 54 7.56 -17.33 -20.21
CA ALA A 54 6.76 -16.97 -19.06
C ALA A 54 7.62 -16.59 -17.87
N ALA A 55 7.14 -15.67 -17.05
CA ALA A 55 7.81 -15.18 -15.85
C ALA A 55 6.80 -14.82 -14.77
N ALA A 56 7.16 -15.03 -13.51
CA ALA A 56 6.40 -14.60 -12.35
C ALA A 56 7.20 -13.59 -11.52
N ARG A 57 6.51 -12.62 -10.94
CA ARG A 57 7.07 -11.69 -9.96
C ARG A 57 6.19 -11.65 -8.73
N PHE A 58 6.80 -11.72 -7.57
CA PHE A 58 6.13 -11.61 -6.28
C PHE A 58 6.81 -10.54 -5.45
N SER A 59 6.04 -9.68 -4.79
CA SER A 59 6.55 -8.68 -3.87
C SER A 59 5.70 -8.62 -2.62
N VAL A 60 6.35 -8.55 -1.46
CA VAL A 60 5.73 -8.31 -0.17
C VAL A 60 6.45 -7.17 0.52
N VAL A 61 5.69 -6.32 1.20
CA VAL A 61 6.21 -5.26 2.06
C VAL A 61 5.41 -5.29 3.35
N ASP A 62 6.11 -5.31 4.47
CA ASP A 62 5.56 -5.17 5.79
C ASP A 62 6.25 -3.99 6.47
N HIS A 63 5.49 -3.14 7.15
CA HIS A 63 6.08 -2.04 7.91
C HIS A 63 5.24 -1.72 9.13
N ASN A 64 5.94 -1.43 10.21
CA ASN A 64 5.34 -0.96 11.44
C ASN A 64 6.13 0.24 11.97
N ARG A 65 5.44 1.16 12.63
CA ARG A 65 6.04 2.27 13.36
C ARG A 65 5.10 2.74 14.44
N ASP A 66 5.62 2.90 15.64
CA ASP A 66 4.88 3.43 16.77
C ASP A 66 4.47 4.89 16.57
N GLY A 67 3.35 5.23 17.21
CA GLY A 67 2.86 6.59 17.30
C GLY A 67 3.73 7.46 18.20
N PHE A 68 3.97 8.70 17.81
CA PHE A 68 4.78 9.66 18.57
C PHE A 68 3.94 10.53 19.53
N ILE A 69 2.62 10.29 19.61
CA ILE A 69 1.71 10.98 20.53
C ILE A 69 1.05 9.95 21.42
N THR A 70 1.42 9.92 22.70
CA THR A 70 0.78 9.04 23.69
C THR A 70 -0.39 9.75 24.35
N ASN A 71 -1.58 9.15 24.31
CA ASN A 71 -2.73 9.63 25.09
C ASN A 71 -2.56 9.24 26.56
N VAL A 72 -2.37 10.22 27.44
CA VAL A 72 -2.18 10.00 28.89
C VAL A 72 -3.42 9.45 29.62
N THR A 73 -4.60 9.54 29.00
CA THR A 73 -5.87 9.06 29.57
C THR A 73 -6.17 7.61 29.17
N THR A 74 -5.84 7.21 27.93
CA THR A 74 -6.15 5.85 27.41
C THR A 74 -4.92 4.97 27.21
N GLY A 75 -3.71 5.52 27.29
CA GLY A 75 -2.45 4.82 27.02
C GLY A 75 -2.17 4.55 25.54
N THR A 76 -3.08 4.91 24.64
CA THR A 76 -2.99 4.62 23.19
C THR A 76 -1.95 5.52 22.51
N GLN A 77 -1.16 4.95 21.60
CA GLN A 77 -0.25 5.71 20.74
C GLN A 77 -0.99 6.15 19.46
N HIS A 78 -1.01 7.45 19.19
CA HIS A 78 -1.61 8.02 17.98
C HIS A 78 -0.55 8.27 16.90
N ASN A 79 -0.94 8.15 15.63
CA ASN A 79 -0.09 8.25 14.44
C ASN A 79 0.88 7.07 14.23
N GLU A 80 0.52 5.93 14.78
CA GLU A 80 1.12 4.66 14.41
C GLU A 80 0.82 4.34 12.94
N ARG A 81 1.70 3.57 12.32
CA ARG A 81 1.53 3.08 10.96
C ARG A 81 1.83 1.61 10.92
N ASP A 82 0.80 0.83 10.66
CA ASP A 82 0.93 -0.55 10.27
C ASP A 82 0.46 -0.70 8.83
N GLY A 83 1.10 -1.59 8.08
CA GLY A 83 0.56 -2.02 6.82
C GLY A 83 1.37 -3.10 6.15
N THR A 84 0.63 -4.04 5.60
CA THR A 84 1.16 -5.15 4.82
C THR A 84 0.63 -5.02 3.40
N ALA A 85 1.53 -5.09 2.41
CA ALA A 85 1.20 -5.11 1.00
C ALA A 85 1.77 -6.36 0.36
N VAL A 86 0.95 -7.08 -0.40
CA VAL A 86 1.36 -8.24 -1.16
C VAL A 86 0.92 -8.05 -2.61
N ARG A 87 1.80 -8.41 -3.55
CA ARG A 87 1.47 -8.39 -4.97
C ARG A 87 2.10 -9.56 -5.69
N GLY A 88 1.29 -10.24 -6.50
CA GLY A 88 1.70 -11.28 -7.43
C GLY A 88 1.43 -10.86 -8.86
N GLN A 89 2.35 -11.21 -9.76
CA GLN A 89 2.24 -10.97 -11.19
C GLN A 89 2.74 -12.19 -11.96
N PHE A 90 2.04 -12.53 -13.03
CA PHE A 90 2.40 -13.61 -13.94
C PHE A 90 2.26 -13.10 -15.37
N ALA A 91 3.37 -13.14 -16.09
CA ALA A 91 3.44 -12.77 -17.49
C ALA A 91 3.76 -14.01 -18.33
N PHE A 92 3.09 -14.14 -19.46
CA PHE A 92 3.35 -15.16 -20.45
C PHE A 92 3.11 -14.61 -21.85
N GLY A 93 3.94 -15.02 -22.80
CA GLY A 93 3.90 -14.49 -24.15
C GLY A 93 4.26 -15.54 -25.20
N GLY A 94 4.20 -15.11 -26.45
CA GLY A 94 4.69 -15.85 -27.61
C GLY A 94 5.07 -14.85 -28.70
N GLU A 95 5.32 -15.31 -29.92
CA GLU A 95 5.77 -14.44 -31.03
C GLU A 95 4.81 -13.29 -31.37
N HIS A 96 3.51 -13.45 -31.05
CA HIS A 96 2.47 -12.48 -31.41
C HIS A 96 1.59 -12.02 -30.25
N TYR A 97 1.83 -12.49 -29.02
CA TYR A 97 1.01 -12.13 -27.87
C TYR A 97 1.86 -11.94 -26.62
N ASP A 98 1.42 -11.03 -25.76
CA ASP A 98 1.95 -10.78 -24.42
C ASP A 98 0.76 -10.59 -23.49
N VAL A 99 0.67 -11.43 -22.46
CA VAL A 99 -0.38 -11.39 -21.47
C VAL A 99 0.26 -11.26 -20.10
N ASN A 100 -0.22 -10.30 -19.31
CA ASN A 100 0.22 -10.12 -17.93
C ASN A 100 -1.00 -10.04 -17.01
N ILE A 101 -1.02 -10.92 -16.02
CA ILE A 101 -2.04 -10.99 -14.98
C ILE A 101 -1.41 -10.55 -13.66
N ALA A 102 -2.06 -9.63 -12.96
CA ALA A 102 -1.58 -9.11 -11.68
C ALA A 102 -2.71 -9.09 -10.66
N GLY A 103 -2.37 -9.36 -9.40
CA GLY A 103 -3.25 -9.17 -8.26
C GLY A 103 -2.45 -8.61 -7.08
N ASP A 104 -3.06 -7.68 -6.37
CA ASP A 104 -2.50 -7.05 -5.18
C ASP A 104 -3.49 -7.06 -4.03
N TYR A 105 -2.95 -7.08 -2.82
CA TYR A 105 -3.66 -6.95 -1.56
C TYR A 105 -2.88 -5.96 -0.69
N LEU A 106 -3.59 -5.02 -0.07
CA LEU A 106 -3.04 -4.02 0.82
C LEU A 106 -3.95 -3.95 2.03
N GLU A 107 -3.36 -4.06 3.22
CA GLU A 107 -3.99 -3.69 4.47
C GLU A 107 -3.16 -2.55 5.07
N SER A 108 -3.79 -1.50 5.58
CA SER A 108 -3.11 -0.49 6.38
C SER A 108 -3.97 -0.01 7.53
N ASP A 109 -3.47 -0.26 8.73
CA ASP A 109 -4.07 0.24 9.96
C ASP A 109 -3.35 1.52 10.38
N ARG A 110 -4.14 2.57 10.64
CA ARG A 110 -3.64 3.85 11.16
C ARG A 110 -4.59 4.44 12.17
N VAL A 111 -4.12 4.64 13.39
CA VAL A 111 -4.83 5.45 14.38
C VAL A 111 -4.51 6.93 14.13
N SER A 112 -5.44 7.64 13.48
CA SER A 112 -5.34 9.07 13.21
C SER A 112 -5.23 9.90 14.50
N SER A 113 -4.40 10.95 14.48
CA SER A 113 -4.29 11.94 15.58
C SER A 113 -5.48 12.91 15.66
N TRP A 114 -6.39 12.86 14.69
CA TRP A 114 -7.61 13.66 14.66
C TRP A 114 -8.81 12.74 14.80
N GLY A 115 -9.64 12.99 15.81
CA GLY A 115 -10.92 12.33 15.99
C GLY A 115 -11.72 12.36 14.68
N VAL A 116 -12.25 11.21 14.26
CA VAL A 116 -13.19 11.18 13.15
C VAL A 116 -14.46 11.83 13.67
N ALA A 117 -14.86 12.96 13.07
CA ALA A 117 -16.15 13.55 13.36
C ALA A 117 -17.24 12.63 12.79
N ILE A 118 -17.77 11.72 13.62
CA ILE A 118 -19.06 11.10 13.35
C ILE A 118 -20.13 12.15 13.67
N SER A 119 -20.49 12.94 12.66
CA SER A 119 -21.75 13.68 12.73
C SER A 119 -22.89 12.67 12.60
N ASP A 120 -23.66 12.49 13.67
CA ASP A 120 -24.98 11.87 13.56
C ASP A 120 -25.79 12.63 12.48
N TRP A 121 -26.67 11.93 11.77
CA TRP A 121 -27.52 12.52 10.71
C TRP A 121 -28.27 13.79 11.17
N SER A 122 -28.48 13.97 12.47
CA SER A 122 -29.15 15.11 13.10
C SER A 122 -28.22 16.27 13.51
N GLY A 123 -26.90 16.15 13.34
CA GLY A 123 -25.92 17.24 13.53
C GLY A 123 -25.91 17.93 14.90
N SER A 124 -26.50 17.33 15.95
CA SER A 124 -26.83 18.05 17.19
C SER A 124 -25.94 17.74 18.41
N VAL A 125 -24.88 16.93 18.27
CA VAL A 125 -23.87 16.71 19.32
C VAL A 125 -22.49 16.46 18.71
N PRO A 126 -21.45 17.27 19.01
CA PRO A 126 -20.08 16.92 18.69
C PRO A 126 -19.57 15.95 19.76
N ASN A 127 -19.76 14.65 19.53
CA ASN A 127 -19.03 13.62 20.28
C ASN A 127 -17.77 13.27 19.49
N THR A 128 -16.65 13.91 19.84
CA THR A 128 -15.32 13.50 19.38
C THR A 128 -14.95 12.23 20.12
N VAL A 129 -15.36 11.08 19.60
CA VAL A 129 -14.83 9.79 20.03
C VAL A 129 -13.44 9.60 19.45
N SER A 130 -12.51 9.12 20.29
CA SER A 130 -11.18 8.71 19.85
C SER A 130 -11.33 7.68 18.71
N PRO A 131 -10.61 7.83 17.59
CA PRO A 131 -10.58 6.79 16.56
C PRO A 131 -9.97 5.54 17.20
N ASN A 132 -10.74 4.47 17.30
CA ASN A 132 -10.25 3.22 17.89
C ASN A 132 -9.67 2.26 16.85
N ASP A 133 -9.86 2.52 15.55
CA ASP A 133 -9.18 1.84 14.44
C ASP A 133 -9.68 2.44 13.12
N PHE A 134 -8.79 2.69 12.16
CA PHE A 134 -9.17 3.01 10.78
C PHE A 134 -8.45 2.01 9.86
N ARG A 135 -9.23 1.09 9.28
CA ARG A 135 -8.79 0.06 8.33
C ARG A 135 -9.21 0.45 6.91
N ILE A 136 -8.32 0.31 5.93
CA ILE A 136 -8.62 0.47 4.49
C ILE A 136 -8.17 -0.79 3.76
#